data_AF-A0A2M7L5F8-F1
#
_entry.id   AF-A0A2M7L5F8-F1
#
_cell.length_a   1.000
_cell.length_b   1.000
_cell.length_c   1.000
_cell.angle_alpha   90.00
_cell.angle_beta   90.00
_cell.angle_gamma   90.00
#
_symmetry.space_group_name_H-M   'P 1'
#
loop_
_entity.id
_entity.type
_entity.pdbx_description
1 polymer ?
#
loop_
_entity_poly.entity_id
_entity_poly.type
_entity_poly.pdbx_seq_one_letter_code
_entity_poly.pdbx_strand_id
1 'polypeptide(L)'
;MKRIIGLILGLTAASPLASANTILDWMDEHRPAAIQGQSHQETPADDARLLTLEPGETEMYARPSPDGRFLMNLSSKGKLSWIARRYSENGDPANRITDDDRALDSIGWRDDGHVYYLSERAGGLGLWEKISDGEGMQRRIQSLHGMITQPILLPDQSIIAVRLKQAGRGSKQHKQHRTVDNFNNWDFPDFLTEIVHFNADGSERVLSAGVNPALSPDGKWIAFAMPTGRSMHLFRMHTDGSELIQITDSRSEDVQPAWSRDGRWLLFTSNRANPDLRHSEKSEWDIWRIGTNGRNLTQLTRDPARDGGAAMGTDGKVYFHSDRKISSEQRAEHQIKSHSVSGFHIWSIDLPKQADPVAN
;
A
#
# COMPACT_ATOMS: atom_id res chain seq x y z
N MET A 1 -76.62 -50.01 -6.19
CA MET A 1 -76.84 -51.35 -5.59
C MET A 1 -75.49 -51.99 -5.32
N LYS A 2 -75.27 -52.46 -4.07
CA LYS A 2 -74.46 -53.64 -3.65
C LYS A 2 -72.95 -53.65 -3.99
N ARG A 3 -72.01 -54.25 -3.25
CA ARG A 3 -71.80 -54.79 -1.88
C ARG A 3 -70.31 -55.21 -1.89
N ILE A 4 -69.47 -54.71 -0.97
CA ILE A 4 -68.69 -55.45 0.06
C ILE A 4 -68.18 -56.88 -0.30
N ILE A 5 -66.88 -57.10 0.01
CA ILE A 5 -66.18 -58.28 0.63
C ILE A 5 -65.07 -58.95 -0.21
N GLY A 6 -63.89 -59.11 0.42
CA GLY A 6 -62.91 -60.19 0.18
C GLY A 6 -61.44 -59.72 0.22
N LEU A 7 -60.81 -59.53 1.37
CA LEU A 7 -60.08 -60.50 2.22
C LEU A 7 -58.88 -61.21 1.54
N ILE A 8 -57.68 -60.73 1.93
CA ILE A 8 -56.41 -61.41 2.25
C ILE A 8 -56.05 -62.70 1.50
N LEU A 9 -54.91 -62.67 0.79
CA LEU A 9 -53.94 -63.76 0.82
C LEU A 9 -52.52 -63.17 0.77
N GLY A 10 -51.75 -63.37 1.85
CA GLY A 10 -50.33 -63.10 1.87
C GLY A 10 -49.56 -64.28 1.29
N LEU A 11 -48.65 -64.00 0.37
CA LEU A 11 -47.51 -64.87 0.10
C LEU A 11 -46.27 -63.99 -0.03
N THR A 12 -45.35 -64.20 0.90
CA THR A 12 -43.99 -63.67 0.89
C THR A 12 -43.19 -64.34 -0.21
N ALA A 13 -42.69 -63.57 -1.17
CA ALA A 13 -41.56 -63.95 -2.01
C ALA A 13 -40.72 -62.69 -2.26
N ALA A 14 -39.45 -62.77 -1.89
CA ALA A 14 -38.48 -61.70 -1.94
C ALA A 14 -38.34 -61.10 -3.34
N SER A 15 -38.42 -59.78 -3.44
CA SER A 15 -37.99 -59.04 -4.63
C SER A 15 -36.46 -58.92 -4.59
N PRO A 16 -35.73 -59.14 -5.70
CA PRO A 16 -34.35 -58.72 -5.75
C PRO A 16 -34.32 -57.20 -5.70
N LEU A 17 -33.61 -56.64 -4.72
CA LEU A 17 -33.17 -55.26 -4.73
C LEU A 17 -32.33 -55.05 -6.00
N ALA A 18 -32.91 -54.42 -7.01
CA ALA A 18 -32.09 -53.72 -7.99
C ALA A 18 -31.39 -52.60 -7.21
N SER A 19 -30.12 -52.82 -6.89
CA SER A 19 -29.31 -51.87 -6.16
C SER A 19 -29.16 -50.60 -7.00
N ALA A 20 -29.23 -49.47 -6.32
CA ALA A 20 -28.97 -48.16 -6.88
C ALA A 20 -27.49 -48.04 -7.28
N ASN A 21 -27.14 -48.55 -8.46
CA ASN A 21 -25.83 -48.37 -9.10
C ASN A 21 -26.00 -47.51 -10.36
N THR A 22 -26.35 -46.23 -10.22
CA THR A 22 -26.49 -45.35 -11.41
C THR A 22 -26.26 -43.86 -11.14
N ILE A 23 -25.51 -43.52 -10.08
CA ILE A 23 -25.04 -42.13 -9.88
C ILE A 23 -23.57 -42.10 -9.48
N LEU A 24 -23.12 -42.95 -8.54
CA LEU A 24 -21.69 -43.00 -8.19
C LEU A 24 -20.81 -43.52 -9.33
N ASP A 25 -21.23 -44.59 -10.03
CA ASP A 25 -20.47 -45.14 -11.16
C ASP A 25 -20.38 -44.15 -12.33
N TRP A 26 -21.45 -43.38 -12.58
CA TRP A 26 -21.44 -42.31 -13.59
C TRP A 26 -20.54 -41.13 -13.18
N MET A 27 -20.49 -40.79 -11.89
CA MET A 27 -19.61 -39.74 -11.36
C MET A 27 -18.13 -40.14 -11.36
N ASP A 28 -17.80 -41.43 -11.27
CA ASP A 28 -16.42 -41.91 -11.42
C ASP A 28 -15.99 -42.00 -12.90
N GLU A 29 -16.89 -42.38 -13.82
CA GLU A 29 -16.62 -42.34 -15.27
C GLU A 29 -16.53 -40.92 -15.84
N HIS A 30 -17.26 -39.96 -15.25
CA HIS A 30 -17.28 -38.56 -15.68
C HIS A 30 -16.55 -37.63 -14.70
N ARG A 31 -15.73 -38.18 -13.81
CA ARG A 31 -14.85 -37.39 -12.96
C ARG A 31 -13.86 -36.68 -13.90
N PRO A 32 -13.89 -35.34 -14.02
CA PRO A 32 -12.77 -34.65 -14.62
C PRO A 32 -11.54 -35.05 -13.81
N ALA A 33 -10.43 -35.37 -14.47
CA ALA A 33 -9.17 -35.72 -13.83
C ALA A 33 -8.73 -34.60 -12.88
N ALA A 34 -9.22 -34.65 -11.65
CA ALA A 34 -8.90 -33.70 -10.61
C ALA A 34 -7.64 -34.22 -9.93
N ILE A 35 -6.55 -33.48 -10.13
CA ILE A 35 -5.53 -33.23 -9.11
C ILE A 35 -4.77 -34.51 -8.68
N GLN A 36 -4.02 -35.07 -9.62
CA GLN A 36 -2.72 -35.66 -9.30
C GLN A 36 -1.66 -34.73 -9.87
N GLY A 37 -0.92 -34.08 -8.97
CA GLY A 37 -0.02 -32.98 -9.29
C GLY A 37 -0.72 -31.63 -9.13
N GLN A 38 -0.77 -31.12 -7.89
CA GLN A 38 -0.56 -29.68 -7.75
C GLN A 38 0.85 -29.41 -8.26
N SER A 39 1.01 -29.27 -9.58
CA SER A 39 1.98 -28.29 -10.04
C SER A 39 1.46 -27.00 -9.45
N HIS A 40 2.19 -26.43 -8.50
CA HIS A 40 2.17 -24.98 -8.33
C HIS A 40 2.28 -24.44 -9.76
N GLN A 41 1.19 -23.92 -10.33
CA GLN A 41 1.33 -23.02 -11.45
C GLN A 41 2.10 -21.87 -10.82
N GLU A 42 3.42 -21.89 -10.98
CA GLU A 42 4.27 -20.76 -10.66
C GLU A 42 3.67 -19.61 -11.44
N THR A 43 2.93 -18.74 -10.75
CA THR A 43 2.63 -17.41 -11.27
C THR A 43 3.99 -16.88 -11.72
N PRO A 44 4.15 -16.46 -12.99
CA PRO A 44 5.43 -15.95 -13.44
C PRO A 44 5.86 -14.86 -12.46
N ALA A 45 7.02 -15.06 -11.84
CA ALA A 45 7.59 -14.08 -10.93
C ALA A 45 7.61 -12.73 -11.65
N ASP A 46 7.28 -11.67 -10.93
CA ASP A 46 7.47 -10.34 -11.46
C ASP A 46 8.97 -10.02 -11.62
N ASP A 47 9.26 -8.93 -12.31
CA ASP A 47 10.64 -8.50 -12.59
C ASP A 47 11.25 -7.71 -11.40
N ALA A 48 10.80 -7.95 -10.16
CA ALA A 48 11.24 -7.18 -9.00
C ALA A 48 12.70 -7.44 -8.66
N ARG A 49 13.45 -6.36 -8.49
CA ARG A 49 14.87 -6.37 -8.12
C ARG A 49 15.06 -5.74 -6.75
N LEU A 50 15.73 -6.45 -5.86
CA LEU A 50 16.13 -5.93 -4.55
C LEU A 50 17.08 -4.75 -4.76
N LEU A 51 16.83 -3.65 -4.07
CA LEU A 51 17.63 -2.44 -4.17
C LEU A 51 18.42 -2.18 -2.88
N THR A 52 17.80 -2.35 -1.71
CA THR A 52 18.46 -2.03 -0.44
C THR A 52 18.51 -3.25 0.47
N LEU A 53 19.66 -3.48 1.09
CA LEU A 53 19.81 -4.55 2.08
C LEU A 53 20.94 -4.24 3.06
N GLU A 54 20.58 -4.01 4.32
CA GLU A 54 21.52 -3.78 5.40
C GLU A 54 21.33 -4.78 6.55
N PRO A 55 22.41 -5.18 7.26
CA PRO A 55 22.31 -6.15 8.34
C PRO A 55 21.35 -5.71 9.47
N GLY A 56 20.22 -6.41 9.58
CA GLY A 56 19.22 -6.22 10.64
C GLY A 56 18.42 -4.93 10.53
N GLU A 57 18.45 -4.28 9.36
CA GLU A 57 17.62 -3.10 9.09
C GLU A 57 16.36 -3.49 8.32
N THR A 58 15.29 -2.75 8.55
CA THR A 58 14.09 -2.76 7.72
C THR A 58 13.93 -1.37 7.10
N GLU A 59 13.47 -1.33 5.86
CA GLU A 59 13.37 -0.14 5.05
C GLU A 59 12.04 -0.06 4.31
N MET A 60 11.36 1.09 4.42
CA MET A 60 10.02 1.29 3.90
C MET A 60 9.85 2.68 3.29
N TYR A 61 8.82 2.85 2.46
CA TYR A 61 8.39 4.15 1.93
C TYR A 61 9.47 4.89 1.14
N ALA A 62 10.01 4.25 0.10
CA ALA A 62 10.93 4.90 -0.83
C ALA A 62 10.27 6.14 -1.47
N ARG A 63 10.98 7.27 -1.44
CA ARG A 63 10.58 8.56 -2.01
C ARG A 63 11.73 9.06 -2.90
N PRO A 64 11.67 8.85 -4.23
CA PRO A 64 12.71 9.33 -5.14
C PRO A 64 12.86 10.84 -5.12
N SER A 65 14.10 11.32 -5.20
CA SER A 65 14.40 12.74 -5.32
C SER A 65 13.93 13.30 -6.67
N PRO A 66 13.64 14.61 -6.76
CA PRO A 66 13.20 15.22 -8.03
C PRO A 66 14.24 15.07 -9.15
N ASP A 67 15.53 15.22 -8.85
CA ASP A 67 16.66 14.94 -9.76
C ASP A 67 16.91 13.45 -10.05
N GLY A 68 16.27 12.53 -9.31
CA GLY A 68 16.40 11.09 -9.48
C GLY A 68 17.70 10.48 -8.97
N ARG A 69 18.59 11.23 -8.31
CA ARG A 69 19.88 10.70 -7.79
C ARG A 69 19.76 9.93 -6.48
N PHE A 70 18.72 10.21 -5.71
CA PHE A 70 18.56 9.66 -4.37
C PHE A 70 17.16 9.09 -4.13
N LEU A 71 17.05 8.23 -3.14
CA LEU A 71 15.80 7.86 -2.48
C LEU A 71 15.86 8.35 -1.02
N MET A 72 14.75 8.84 -0.49
CA MET A 72 14.54 8.83 0.96
C MET A 72 13.71 7.61 1.34
N ASN A 73 13.96 7.06 2.52
CA ASN A 73 13.14 6.00 3.07
C ASN A 73 13.16 6.03 4.60
N LEU A 74 12.13 5.45 5.19
CA LEU A 74 12.14 5.09 6.60
C LEU A 74 13.06 3.88 6.78
N SER A 75 14.02 3.98 7.68
CA SER A 75 14.89 2.88 8.09
C SER A 75 14.73 2.62 9.58
N SER A 76 14.74 1.36 9.98
CA SER A 76 14.69 0.98 11.39
C SER A 76 15.62 -0.18 11.70
N LYS A 77 16.20 -0.18 12.90
CA LYS A 77 17.07 -1.24 13.43
C LYS A 77 16.85 -1.42 14.92
N GLY A 78 16.29 -2.57 15.31
CA GLY A 78 15.86 -2.80 16.69
C GLY A 78 14.78 -1.80 17.11
N LYS A 79 15.09 -0.90 18.05
CA LYS A 79 14.17 0.15 18.52
C LYS A 79 14.42 1.53 17.89
N LEU A 80 15.47 1.65 17.08
CA LEU A 80 15.84 2.91 16.44
C LEU A 80 15.15 3.01 15.09
N SER A 81 14.64 4.20 14.78
CA SER A 81 14.10 4.55 13.46
C SER A 81 14.65 5.90 13.02
N TRP A 82 14.88 6.07 11.73
CA TRP A 82 15.37 7.32 11.15
C TRP A 82 14.94 7.42 9.68
N ILE A 83 15.02 8.62 9.14
CA ILE A 83 14.95 8.82 7.70
C ILE A 83 16.36 8.72 7.11
N ALA A 84 16.55 7.76 6.21
CA ALA A 84 17.78 7.58 5.45
C ALA A 84 17.66 8.22 4.08
N ARG A 85 18.81 8.66 3.53
CA ARG A 85 19.00 8.93 2.12
C ARG A 85 19.86 7.82 1.53
N ARG A 86 19.40 7.20 0.43
CA ARG A 86 20.09 6.16 -0.34
C ARG A 86 20.38 6.66 -1.75
N TYR A 87 21.42 6.14 -2.40
CA TYR A 87 21.61 6.34 -3.84
C TYR A 87 20.56 5.54 -4.60
N SER A 88 19.89 6.16 -5.58
CA SER A 88 18.83 5.50 -6.35
C SER A 88 19.35 4.43 -7.31
N GLU A 89 20.61 4.55 -7.74
CA GLU A 89 21.27 3.66 -8.69
C GLU A 89 21.45 2.25 -8.12
N ASN A 90 21.87 2.15 -6.86
CA ASN A 90 22.29 0.89 -6.24
C ASN A 90 21.79 0.67 -4.81
N GLY A 91 21.08 1.62 -4.22
CA GLY A 91 20.54 1.53 -2.86
C GLY A 91 21.55 1.74 -1.74
N ASP A 92 22.80 2.11 -2.05
CA ASP A 92 23.83 2.32 -1.03
C ASP A 92 23.44 3.46 -0.07
N PRO A 93 23.76 3.33 1.24
CA PRO A 93 23.59 4.43 2.19
C PRO A 93 24.39 5.66 1.80
N ALA A 94 23.71 6.81 1.69
CA ALA A 94 24.37 8.10 1.54
C ALA A 94 24.55 8.78 2.91
N ASN A 95 23.46 8.98 3.66
CA ASN A 95 23.47 9.65 4.96
C ASN A 95 22.14 9.47 5.70
N ARG A 96 22.14 9.74 7.00
CA ARG A 96 20.92 9.89 7.79
C ARG A 96 20.47 11.35 7.75
N ILE A 97 19.18 11.60 7.49
CA ILE A 97 18.60 12.95 7.43
C ILE A 97 18.16 13.42 8.82
N THR A 98 17.39 12.59 9.53
CA THR A 98 16.83 12.89 10.85
C THR A 98 16.31 11.62 11.52
N ASP A 99 16.28 11.59 12.84
CA ASP A 99 15.62 10.60 13.72
C ASP A 99 14.48 11.23 14.53
N ASP A 100 13.98 12.39 14.10
CA ASP A 100 12.81 13.01 14.73
C ASP A 100 11.59 12.11 14.48
N ASP A 101 10.95 11.65 15.55
CA ASP A 101 9.81 10.73 15.48
C ASP A 101 8.67 11.29 14.61
N ARG A 102 8.49 12.62 14.60
CA ARG A 102 7.47 13.27 13.76
C ARG A 102 7.84 13.27 12.28
N ALA A 103 9.09 13.01 11.91
CA ALA A 103 9.54 12.94 10.52
C ALA A 103 9.22 11.62 9.84
N LEU A 104 9.08 10.54 10.62
CA LEU A 104 9.11 9.15 10.14
C LEU A 104 8.02 8.86 9.09
N ASP A 105 6.85 9.45 9.24
CA ASP A 105 5.72 9.34 8.31
C ASP A 105 5.46 10.62 7.51
N SER A 106 6.20 11.71 7.76
CA SER A 106 5.85 13.05 7.28
C SER A 106 6.86 13.72 6.34
N ILE A 107 8.06 13.14 6.19
CA ILE A 107 9.12 13.76 5.41
C ILE A 107 8.81 13.78 3.90
N GLY A 108 9.11 14.88 3.21
CA GLY A 108 8.99 14.99 1.76
C GLY A 108 10.10 15.84 1.15
N TRP A 109 10.29 15.70 -0.16
CA TRP A 109 11.21 16.54 -0.93
C TRP A 109 10.57 17.91 -1.17
N ARG A 110 11.29 18.98 -0.87
CA ARG A 110 10.92 20.34 -1.30
C ARG A 110 11.49 20.63 -2.69
N ASP A 111 12.76 20.29 -2.89
CA ASP A 111 13.53 20.42 -4.11
C ASP A 111 14.74 19.46 -4.07
N ASP A 112 15.67 19.54 -5.01
CA ASP A 112 16.85 18.66 -5.08
C ASP A 112 17.78 18.77 -3.86
N GLY A 113 17.78 19.93 -3.19
CA GLY A 113 18.65 20.23 -2.06
C GLY A 113 17.97 20.16 -0.71
N HIS A 114 16.64 20.20 -0.64
CA HIS A 114 15.91 20.39 0.60
C HIS A 114 14.79 19.38 0.83
N VAL A 115 14.59 19.06 2.09
CA VAL A 115 13.49 18.22 2.58
C VAL A 115 12.67 19.01 3.57
N TYR A 116 11.38 18.70 3.65
CA TYR A 116 10.48 19.19 4.69
C TYR A 116 9.94 18.03 5.53
N TYR A 117 9.57 18.28 6.78
CA TYR A 117 9.00 17.28 7.69
C TYR A 117 8.33 17.94 8.89
N LEU A 118 7.45 17.20 9.56
CA LEU A 118 6.85 17.65 10.82
C LEU A 118 7.85 17.54 11.97
N SER A 119 7.77 18.47 12.90
CA SER A 119 8.49 18.40 14.18
C SER A 119 7.84 19.28 15.23
N GLU A 120 7.94 18.84 16.48
CA GLU A 120 7.54 19.61 17.66
C GLU A 120 8.70 20.39 18.29
N ARG A 121 9.85 20.45 17.61
CA ARG A 121 10.98 21.24 18.08
C ARG A 121 10.56 22.69 18.33
N ALA A 122 11.16 23.29 19.35
CA ALA A 122 10.81 24.64 19.80
C ALA A 122 9.34 24.79 20.26
N GLY A 123 8.80 23.77 20.93
CA GLY A 123 7.64 23.87 21.81
C GLY A 123 6.27 23.84 21.12
N GLY A 124 6.21 23.44 19.86
CA GLY A 124 4.95 23.31 19.13
C GLY A 124 5.16 22.67 17.76
N LEU A 125 4.09 22.05 17.25
CA LEU A 125 4.13 21.41 15.94
C LEU A 125 4.39 22.45 14.85
N GLY A 126 5.24 22.11 13.90
CA GLY A 126 5.43 22.88 12.69
C GLY A 126 5.87 22.00 11.55
N LEU A 127 5.72 22.52 10.33
CA LEU A 127 6.43 22.03 9.18
C LEU A 127 7.79 22.72 9.13
N TRP A 128 8.85 21.93 9.02
CA TRP A 128 10.22 22.41 9.03
C TRP A 128 10.95 21.92 7.80
N GLU A 129 11.99 22.66 7.41
CA GLU A 129 12.88 22.30 6.32
C GLU A 129 14.33 22.22 6.77
N LYS A 130 15.12 21.45 6.02
CA LYS A 130 16.57 21.38 6.11
C LYS A 130 17.19 20.88 4.80
N ILE A 131 18.52 20.93 4.73
CA ILE A 131 19.27 20.37 3.60
C ILE A 131 19.13 18.83 3.60
N SER A 132 18.99 18.26 2.41
CA SER A 132 18.69 16.83 2.19
C SER A 132 19.85 15.90 2.56
N ASP A 133 21.07 16.42 2.72
CA ASP A 133 22.22 15.67 3.26
C ASP A 133 22.17 15.50 4.79
N GLY A 134 21.16 16.08 5.44
CA GLY A 134 21.00 15.98 6.89
C GLY A 134 21.82 17.01 7.67
N GLU A 135 22.67 17.80 7.01
CA GLU A 135 23.46 18.84 7.63
C GLU A 135 22.74 20.19 7.61
N GLY A 136 23.38 21.19 8.22
CA GLY A 136 22.94 22.58 8.17
C GLY A 136 21.79 22.95 9.10
N MET A 137 21.39 24.21 8.98
CA MET A 137 20.37 24.82 9.82
C MET A 137 18.98 24.33 9.43
N GLN A 138 18.15 24.11 10.44
CA GLN A 138 16.74 23.78 10.25
C GLN A 138 15.90 25.05 10.36
N ARG A 139 14.94 25.24 9.47
CA ARG A 139 14.06 26.41 9.45
C ARG A 139 12.59 25.98 9.54
N ARG A 140 11.79 26.73 10.29
CA ARG A 140 10.33 26.52 10.31
C ARG A 140 9.73 27.15 9.05
N ILE A 141 8.97 26.37 8.29
CA ILE A 141 8.13 26.85 7.18
C ILE A 141 6.87 27.46 7.76
N GLN A 142 6.13 26.69 8.57
CA GLN A 142 4.85 27.11 9.12
C GLN A 142 4.59 26.44 10.46
N SER A 143 4.00 27.18 11.42
CA SER A 143 3.49 26.59 12.66
C SER A 143 2.15 25.90 12.39
N LEU A 144 1.97 24.69 12.93
CA LEU A 144 0.78 23.88 12.76
C LEU A 144 0.17 23.54 14.13
N HIS A 145 -1.10 23.16 14.14
CA HIS A 145 -1.82 22.85 15.37
C HIS A 145 -2.62 21.56 15.22
N GLY A 146 -2.89 20.89 16.34
CA GLY A 146 -3.60 19.61 16.38
C GLY A 146 -2.73 18.41 16.06
N MET A 147 -3.37 17.25 15.86
CA MET A 147 -2.69 16.01 15.49
C MET A 147 -2.68 15.90 13.97
N ILE A 148 -1.54 16.23 13.37
CA ILE A 148 -1.34 16.27 11.93
C ILE A 148 -0.27 15.24 11.54
N THR A 149 -0.47 14.55 10.43
CA THR A 149 0.49 13.62 9.79
C THR A 149 0.40 13.74 8.26
N GLN A 150 1.32 13.08 7.54
CA GLN A 150 1.34 12.95 6.08
C GLN A 150 1.16 14.29 5.34
N PRO A 151 1.98 15.32 5.64
CA PRO A 151 1.90 16.60 4.97
C PRO A 151 2.46 16.52 3.55
N ILE A 152 1.90 17.36 2.69
CA ILE A 152 2.40 17.69 1.37
C ILE A 152 2.52 19.20 1.29
N LEU A 153 3.74 19.67 1.06
CA LEU A 153 3.99 21.07 0.78
C LEU A 153 3.65 21.35 -0.70
N LEU A 154 2.73 22.28 -0.94
CA LEU A 154 2.34 22.70 -2.28
C LEU A 154 3.27 23.81 -2.82
N PRO A 155 3.33 24.02 -4.15
CA PRO A 155 4.17 25.07 -4.74
C PRO A 155 3.85 26.50 -4.25
N ASP A 156 2.60 26.75 -3.85
CA ASP A 156 2.15 28.03 -3.28
C ASP A 156 2.44 28.18 -1.78
N GLN A 157 3.23 27.27 -1.19
CA GLN A 157 3.57 27.16 0.24
C GLN A 157 2.41 26.81 1.16
N SER A 158 1.23 26.51 0.62
CA SER A 158 0.17 25.89 1.40
C SER A 158 0.46 24.41 1.63
N ILE A 159 -0.23 23.79 2.60
CA ILE A 159 0.04 22.42 3.04
C ILE A 159 -1.25 21.62 2.98
N ILE A 160 -1.22 20.48 2.31
CA ILE A 160 -2.23 19.43 2.47
C ILE A 160 -1.73 18.48 3.54
N ALA A 161 -2.57 18.05 4.47
CA ALA A 161 -2.17 17.06 5.46
C ALA A 161 -3.35 16.19 5.91
N VAL A 162 -3.05 15.15 6.67
CA VAL A 162 -4.04 14.32 7.36
C VAL A 162 -4.16 14.81 8.80
N ARG A 163 -5.38 15.14 9.21
CA ARG A 163 -5.75 15.43 10.59
C ARG A 163 -6.36 14.21 11.25
N LEU A 164 -5.87 13.90 12.44
CA LEU A 164 -6.43 12.88 13.31
C LEU A 164 -7.36 13.53 14.34
N LYS A 165 -8.63 13.13 14.34
CA LYS A 165 -9.61 13.57 15.34
C LYS A 165 -10.04 12.40 16.18
N GLN A 166 -9.85 12.52 17.49
CA GLN A 166 -10.20 11.45 18.41
C GLN A 166 -11.68 11.08 18.27
N ALA A 167 -11.97 9.82 18.00
CA ALA A 167 -13.33 9.31 18.02
C ALA A 167 -13.86 9.41 19.46
N GLY A 168 -15.09 9.90 19.65
CA GLY A 168 -15.64 10.20 20.98
C GLY A 168 -15.59 9.04 21.98
N ARG A 169 -15.61 9.38 23.29
CA ARG A 169 -15.48 8.47 24.45
C ARG A 169 -16.35 7.21 24.33
N GLY A 170 -15.77 6.14 23.80
CA GLY A 170 -16.44 4.87 23.57
C GLY A 170 -15.52 3.77 23.05
N SER A 171 -14.34 4.08 22.51
CA SER A 171 -13.34 3.05 22.23
C SER A 171 -12.84 2.52 23.57
N LYS A 172 -13.23 1.29 23.90
CA LYS A 172 -12.48 0.49 24.85
C LYS A 172 -11.06 0.48 24.30
N GLN A 173 -10.08 0.96 25.07
CA GLN A 173 -8.67 0.76 24.73
C GLN A 173 -8.48 -0.72 24.48
N HIS A 174 -8.49 -1.14 23.22
CA HIS A 174 -7.97 -2.42 22.86
C HIS A 174 -6.48 -2.27 23.07
N LYS A 175 -5.99 -2.72 24.23
CA LYS A 175 -4.61 -3.15 24.41
C LYS A 175 -4.37 -4.34 23.47
N GLN A 176 -4.46 -4.12 22.16
CA GLN A 176 -3.74 -4.97 21.26
C GLN A 176 -2.29 -4.58 21.46
N HIS A 177 -1.49 -5.55 21.90
CA HIS A 177 -0.08 -5.57 21.58
C HIS A 177 0.03 -5.62 20.05
N ARG A 178 -0.19 -4.48 19.38
CA ARG A 178 0.25 -4.30 18.02
C ARG A 178 1.76 -4.16 18.13
N THR A 179 2.47 -5.19 17.69
CA THR A 179 3.70 -4.92 16.93
C THR A 179 3.32 -3.81 15.97
N VAL A 180 3.93 -2.63 16.11
CA VAL A 180 3.65 -1.51 15.21
C VAL A 180 4.20 -1.94 13.87
N ASP A 181 3.36 -2.63 13.11
CA ASP A 181 3.63 -3.01 11.75
C ASP A 181 3.49 -1.73 10.94
N ASN A 182 4.65 -1.15 10.60
CA ASN A 182 4.74 0.12 9.90
C ASN A 182 4.16 0.05 8.48
N PHE A 183 3.69 -1.12 8.01
CA PHE A 183 3.03 -1.30 6.71
C PHE A 183 1.70 -0.54 6.61
N ASN A 184 0.86 -0.61 7.65
CA ASN A 184 -0.50 -0.07 7.65
C ASN A 184 -0.56 1.41 8.04
N ASN A 185 0.08 2.31 7.29
CA ASN A 185 0.07 3.76 7.57
C ASN A 185 -1.28 4.48 7.27
N TRP A 186 -2.35 3.73 7.07
CA TRP A 186 -3.71 4.22 6.82
C TRP A 186 -4.71 3.84 7.94
N ASP A 187 -4.32 2.96 8.87
CA ASP A 187 -5.20 2.47 9.93
C ASP A 187 -4.99 3.25 11.24
N PHE A 188 -6.02 4.01 11.62
CA PHE A 188 -6.03 4.85 12.82
C PHE A 188 -7.24 4.49 13.71
N PRO A 189 -7.18 3.41 14.50
CA PRO A 189 -8.36 2.80 15.14
C PRO A 189 -9.10 3.70 16.14
N ASP A 190 -8.42 4.71 16.71
CA ASP A 190 -9.00 5.67 17.66
C ASP A 190 -9.28 7.04 17.05
N PHE A 191 -9.06 7.21 15.73
CA PHE A 191 -9.17 8.49 15.07
C PHE A 191 -10.04 8.45 13.81
N LEU A 192 -10.86 9.49 13.65
CA LEU A 192 -11.35 9.88 12.34
C LEU A 192 -10.24 10.64 11.62
N THR A 193 -10.14 10.41 10.31
CA THR A 193 -9.12 11.01 9.45
C THR A 193 -9.72 12.01 8.46
N GLU A 194 -9.14 13.20 8.41
CA GLU A 194 -9.59 14.30 7.54
C GLU A 194 -8.41 14.80 6.70
N ILE A 195 -8.58 14.89 5.39
CA ILE A 195 -7.68 15.66 4.53
C ILE A 195 -7.97 17.14 4.77
N VAL A 196 -6.96 17.88 5.20
CA VAL A 196 -7.04 19.30 5.53
C VAL A 196 -6.07 20.12 4.68
N HIS A 197 -6.46 21.35 4.36
CA HIS A 197 -5.65 22.33 3.66
C HIS A 197 -5.33 23.48 4.59
N PHE A 198 -4.05 23.71 4.86
CA PHE A 198 -3.52 24.87 5.56
C PHE A 198 -3.00 25.86 4.53
N ASN A 199 -3.58 27.06 4.50
CA ASN A 199 -3.10 28.15 3.67
C ASN A 199 -1.81 28.73 4.26
N ALA A 200 -1.01 29.41 3.43
CA ALA A 200 0.24 30.04 3.86
C ALA A 200 0.03 31.14 4.94
N ASP A 201 -1.16 31.71 5.03
CA ASP A 201 -1.54 32.70 6.06
C ASP A 201 -1.90 32.08 7.42
N GLY A 202 -1.91 30.73 7.51
CA GLY A 202 -2.26 30.00 8.72
C GLY A 202 -3.74 29.65 8.87
N SER A 203 -4.61 30.13 7.98
CA SER A 203 -5.99 29.65 7.92
C SER A 203 -6.05 28.21 7.41
N GLU A 204 -7.09 27.48 7.80
CA GLU A 204 -7.24 26.06 7.47
C GLU A 204 -8.68 25.70 7.11
N ARG A 205 -8.83 24.63 6.33
CA ARG A 205 -10.14 24.03 6.05
C ARG A 205 -10.04 22.52 5.85
N VAL A 206 -11.12 21.83 6.19
CA VAL A 206 -11.30 20.41 5.88
C VAL A 206 -11.75 20.28 4.42
N LEU A 207 -11.11 19.38 3.67
CA LEU A 207 -11.47 19.10 2.27
C LEU A 207 -12.33 17.83 2.16
N SER A 208 -11.94 16.76 2.83
CA SER A 208 -12.65 15.47 2.81
C SER A 208 -12.22 14.59 3.98
N ALA A 209 -12.89 13.45 4.18
CA ALA A 209 -12.31 12.35 4.94
C ALA A 209 -11.19 11.67 4.11
N GLY A 210 -10.23 11.02 4.77
CA GLY A 210 -9.23 10.19 4.09
C GLY A 210 -7.81 10.32 4.62
N VAL A 211 -6.92 9.55 3.99
CA VAL A 211 -5.50 9.36 4.35
C VAL A 211 -4.63 9.12 3.11
N ASN A 212 -3.32 9.05 3.29
CA ASN A 212 -2.32 8.84 2.25
C ASN A 212 -2.50 9.78 1.04
N PRO A 213 -2.53 11.11 1.25
CA PRO A 213 -2.59 12.02 0.12
C PRO A 213 -1.32 11.91 -0.73
N ALA A 214 -1.47 12.10 -2.02
CA ALA A 214 -0.39 12.19 -3.00
C ALA A 214 -0.71 13.26 -4.04
N LEU A 215 0.22 14.19 -4.23
CA LEU A 215 0.07 15.31 -5.17
C LEU A 215 0.45 14.90 -6.58
N SER A 216 -0.34 15.33 -7.56
CA SER A 216 -0.02 15.16 -8.97
C SER A 216 1.22 15.96 -9.37
N PRO A 217 1.95 15.55 -10.42
CA PRO A 217 3.16 16.26 -10.87
C PRO A 217 2.91 17.72 -11.27
N ASP A 218 1.70 18.06 -11.71
CA ASP A 218 1.29 19.42 -12.06
C ASP A 218 0.81 20.26 -10.85
N GLY A 219 0.77 19.67 -9.66
CA GLY A 219 0.35 20.32 -8.43
C GLY A 219 -1.15 20.62 -8.30
N LYS A 220 -1.99 20.12 -9.22
CA LYS A 220 -3.42 20.49 -9.28
C LYS A 220 -4.37 19.47 -8.64
N TRP A 221 -3.93 18.23 -8.50
CA TRP A 221 -4.75 17.12 -8.02
C TRP A 221 -4.11 16.45 -6.82
N ILE A 222 -4.94 15.98 -5.92
CA ILE A 222 -4.55 15.09 -4.83
C ILE A 222 -5.27 13.77 -5.05
N ALA A 223 -4.53 12.67 -5.11
CA ALA A 223 -5.07 11.33 -4.95
C ALA A 223 -4.95 10.92 -3.48
N PHE A 224 -5.93 10.20 -2.94
CA PHE A 224 -5.94 9.80 -1.53
C PHE A 224 -6.82 8.57 -1.34
N ALA A 225 -6.66 7.88 -0.21
CA ALA A 225 -7.50 6.76 0.18
C ALA A 225 -8.60 7.25 1.13
N MET A 226 -9.85 6.90 0.86
CA MET A 226 -11.00 7.28 1.69
C MET A 226 -11.83 6.04 2.05
N PRO A 227 -12.28 5.91 3.32
CA PRO A 227 -13.17 4.82 3.69
C PRO A 227 -14.51 4.98 2.99
N THR A 228 -14.95 3.96 2.25
CA THR A 228 -16.33 3.85 1.77
C THR A 228 -16.90 2.47 2.07
N GLY A 229 -17.98 2.44 2.86
CA GLY A 229 -18.51 1.17 3.38
C GLY A 229 -17.52 0.49 4.33
N ARG A 230 -17.01 -0.68 3.93
CA ARG A 230 -16.10 -1.51 4.74
C ARG A 230 -14.67 -1.54 4.23
N SER A 231 -14.35 -0.78 3.18
CA SER A 231 -13.03 -0.78 2.54
C SER A 231 -12.55 0.61 2.20
N MET A 232 -11.23 0.74 2.04
CA MET A 232 -10.57 1.94 1.55
C MET A 232 -10.54 1.94 0.03
N HIS A 233 -10.92 3.07 -0.56
CA HIS A 233 -10.94 3.26 -1.99
C HIS A 233 -10.16 4.50 -2.38
N LEU A 234 -9.63 4.52 -3.60
CA LEU A 234 -8.91 5.67 -4.11
C LEU A 234 -9.89 6.72 -4.61
N PHE A 235 -9.63 7.96 -4.23
CA PHE A 235 -10.30 9.15 -4.70
C PHE A 235 -9.26 10.12 -5.23
N ARG A 236 -9.71 11.06 -6.07
CA ARG A 236 -8.96 12.27 -6.38
C ARG A 236 -9.85 13.49 -6.27
N MET A 237 -9.24 14.62 -5.98
CA MET A 237 -9.88 15.94 -6.01
C MET A 237 -8.85 17.00 -6.38
N HIS A 238 -9.29 18.19 -6.77
CA HIS A 238 -8.41 19.33 -6.89
C HIS A 238 -7.78 19.69 -5.54
N THR A 239 -6.63 20.36 -5.55
CA THR A 239 -5.99 20.85 -4.32
C THR A 239 -6.88 21.81 -3.53
N ASP A 240 -7.86 22.42 -4.19
CA ASP A 240 -8.86 23.25 -3.55
C ASP A 240 -10.09 22.47 -3.01
N GLY A 241 -10.11 21.14 -3.12
CA GLY A 241 -11.19 20.26 -2.69
C GLY A 241 -12.35 20.12 -3.69
N SER A 242 -12.32 20.82 -4.82
CA SER A 242 -13.33 20.64 -5.88
C SER A 242 -13.11 19.35 -6.68
N GLU A 243 -14.12 18.93 -7.45
CA GLU A 243 -14.07 17.74 -8.32
C GLU A 243 -13.65 16.44 -7.62
N LEU A 244 -14.29 16.13 -6.49
CA LEU A 244 -14.10 14.85 -5.81
C LEU A 244 -14.64 13.68 -6.65
N ILE A 245 -13.75 12.77 -7.06
CA ILE A 245 -14.04 11.64 -7.95
C ILE A 245 -13.50 10.35 -7.33
N GLN A 246 -14.35 9.32 -7.25
CA GLN A 246 -13.96 7.95 -6.89
C GLN A 246 -13.27 7.27 -8.08
N ILE A 247 -12.12 6.63 -7.83
CA ILE A 247 -11.29 5.97 -8.85
C ILE A 247 -11.41 4.44 -8.77
N THR A 248 -11.59 3.88 -7.58
CA THR A 248 -11.75 2.43 -7.37
C THR A 248 -12.99 2.12 -6.54
N ASP A 249 -13.62 0.96 -6.77
CA ASP A 249 -14.91 0.57 -6.18
C ASP A 249 -15.05 -0.95 -5.94
N SER A 250 -13.93 -1.67 -5.79
CA SER A 250 -13.91 -3.13 -5.57
C SER A 250 -14.19 -3.54 -4.11
N ARG A 251 -14.10 -4.84 -3.80
CA ARG A 251 -14.13 -5.34 -2.40
C ARG A 251 -12.74 -5.40 -1.76
N SER A 252 -11.76 -4.76 -2.37
CA SER A 252 -10.37 -4.72 -1.90
C SER A 252 -10.10 -3.46 -1.11
N GLU A 253 -9.04 -3.49 -0.33
CA GLU A 253 -8.43 -2.28 0.20
C GLU A 253 -7.51 -1.69 -0.87
N ASP A 254 -7.72 -0.41 -1.21
CA ASP A 254 -6.86 0.35 -2.12
C ASP A 254 -6.32 1.58 -1.38
N VAL A 255 -5.00 1.60 -1.18
CA VAL A 255 -4.33 2.55 -0.28
C VAL A 255 -3.00 3.02 -0.86
N GLN A 256 -2.35 3.98 -0.18
CA GLN A 256 -1.02 4.48 -0.54
C GLN A 256 -0.87 4.85 -2.03
N PRO A 257 -1.73 5.73 -2.58
CA PRO A 257 -1.61 6.13 -3.97
C PRO A 257 -0.32 6.93 -4.21
N ALA A 258 0.23 6.80 -5.41
CA ALA A 258 1.30 7.65 -5.93
C ALA A 258 1.06 7.94 -7.41
N TRP A 259 1.44 9.13 -7.88
CA TRP A 259 1.26 9.49 -9.28
C TRP A 259 2.42 9.01 -10.15
N SER A 260 2.12 8.63 -11.39
CA SER A 260 3.13 8.56 -12.43
C SER A 260 3.66 9.96 -12.77
N ARG A 261 4.90 10.04 -13.25
CA ARG A 261 5.56 11.30 -13.68
C ARG A 261 4.72 12.11 -14.68
N ASP A 262 4.02 11.42 -15.57
CA ASP A 262 3.20 12.02 -16.62
C ASP A 262 1.77 12.36 -16.17
N GLY A 263 1.43 12.09 -14.90
CA GLY A 263 0.11 12.35 -14.33
C GLY A 263 -1.03 11.50 -14.92
N ARG A 264 -0.75 10.49 -15.74
CA ARG A 264 -1.78 9.66 -16.40
C ARG A 264 -2.23 8.47 -15.56
N TRP A 265 -1.41 8.04 -14.61
CA TRP A 265 -1.63 6.83 -13.82
C TRP A 265 -1.49 7.11 -12.33
N LEU A 266 -2.24 6.34 -11.54
CA LEU A 266 -1.98 6.14 -10.13
C LEU A 266 -1.37 4.76 -9.95
N LEU A 267 -0.26 4.69 -9.22
CA LEU A 267 0.26 3.50 -8.58
C LEU A 267 -0.41 3.39 -7.20
N PHE A 268 -0.66 2.19 -6.70
CA PHE A 268 -1.25 2.01 -5.38
C PHE A 268 -1.04 0.60 -4.83
N THR A 269 -1.14 0.48 -3.51
CA THR A 269 -1.06 -0.78 -2.77
C THR A 269 -2.46 -1.39 -2.66
N SER A 270 -2.62 -2.68 -2.99
CA SER A 270 -3.93 -3.33 -2.93
C SER A 270 -3.84 -4.83 -2.68
N ASN A 271 -4.79 -5.34 -1.88
CA ASN A 271 -4.96 -6.78 -1.65
C ASN A 271 -5.93 -7.44 -2.66
N ARG A 272 -6.22 -6.78 -3.78
CA ARG A 272 -7.29 -7.21 -4.71
C ARG A 272 -7.05 -8.53 -5.42
N ALA A 273 -5.81 -9.05 -5.47
CA ALA A 273 -5.54 -10.38 -6.01
C ALA A 273 -6.19 -11.47 -5.15
N ASN A 274 -6.19 -11.27 -3.83
CA ASN A 274 -6.74 -12.19 -2.84
C ASN A 274 -7.32 -11.41 -1.64
N PRO A 275 -8.52 -10.83 -1.79
CA PRO A 275 -9.06 -9.92 -0.80
C PRO A 275 -9.51 -10.67 0.45
N ASP A 276 -8.66 -10.72 1.48
CA ASP A 276 -9.03 -11.15 2.84
C ASP A 276 -9.29 -9.94 3.75
N LEU A 277 -10.52 -9.44 3.71
CA LEU A 277 -10.99 -8.37 4.58
C LEU A 277 -11.16 -8.78 6.06
N ARG A 278 -10.99 -10.08 6.40
CA ARG A 278 -11.11 -10.57 7.79
C ARG A 278 -9.75 -10.58 8.48
N HIS A 279 -8.68 -10.81 7.72
CA HIS A 279 -7.30 -10.87 8.19
C HIS A 279 -6.38 -10.07 7.26
N SER A 280 -6.51 -8.74 7.27
CA SER A 280 -5.69 -7.85 6.41
C SER A 280 -4.19 -8.05 6.57
N GLU A 281 -3.74 -8.41 7.78
CA GLU A 281 -2.32 -8.71 8.07
C GLU A 281 -1.81 -10.01 7.43
N LYS A 282 -2.72 -10.89 6.96
CA LYS A 282 -2.41 -12.11 6.20
C LYS A 282 -2.75 -12.00 4.72
N SER A 283 -3.27 -10.84 4.29
CA SER A 283 -3.55 -10.62 2.88
C SER A 283 -2.25 -10.51 2.09
N GLU A 284 -2.29 -11.01 0.86
CA GLU A 284 -1.28 -10.73 -0.15
C GLU A 284 -1.51 -9.29 -0.64
N TRP A 285 -0.46 -8.48 -0.61
CA TRP A 285 -0.53 -7.07 -1.03
C TRP A 285 0.43 -6.85 -2.19
N ASP A 286 -0.09 -6.32 -3.29
CA ASP A 286 0.70 -6.05 -4.48
C ASP A 286 0.62 -4.56 -4.84
N ILE A 287 1.54 -4.14 -5.70
CA ILE A 287 1.50 -2.85 -6.37
C ILE A 287 0.66 -2.98 -7.64
N TRP A 288 -0.28 -2.06 -7.80
CA TRP A 288 -1.16 -1.94 -8.95
C TRP A 288 -1.01 -0.58 -9.59
N ARG A 289 -1.39 -0.48 -10.87
CA ARG A 289 -1.62 0.80 -11.55
C ARG A 289 -3.03 0.90 -12.10
N ILE A 290 -3.57 2.12 -12.12
CA ILE A 290 -4.85 2.44 -12.74
C ILE A 290 -4.76 3.81 -13.40
N GLY A 291 -5.44 3.99 -14.54
CA GLY A 291 -5.55 5.29 -15.18
C GLY A 291 -6.29 6.25 -14.26
N THR A 292 -5.97 7.54 -14.32
CA THR A 292 -6.60 8.55 -13.44
C THR A 292 -8.09 8.75 -13.73
N ASN A 293 -8.61 8.14 -14.79
CA ASN A 293 -10.03 8.02 -15.12
C ASN A 293 -10.69 6.72 -14.61
N GLY A 294 -10.01 5.93 -13.79
CA GLY A 294 -10.50 4.65 -13.26
C GLY A 294 -10.42 3.47 -14.23
N ARG A 295 -9.72 3.58 -15.36
CA ARG A 295 -9.61 2.52 -16.38
C ARG A 295 -8.23 1.89 -16.43
N ASN A 296 -8.07 0.81 -17.19
CA ASN A 296 -6.78 0.17 -17.49
C ASN A 296 -6.03 -0.30 -16.22
N LEU A 297 -6.78 -0.85 -15.27
CA LEU A 297 -6.23 -1.49 -14.08
C LEU A 297 -5.24 -2.60 -14.47
N THR A 298 -4.02 -2.54 -13.94
CA THR A 298 -2.96 -3.52 -14.20
C THR A 298 -2.23 -3.86 -12.91
N GLN A 299 -2.05 -5.14 -12.63
CA GLN A 299 -1.18 -5.62 -11.55
C GLN A 299 0.29 -5.49 -11.96
N LEU A 300 1.13 -4.88 -11.12
CA LEU A 300 2.55 -4.68 -11.40
C LEU A 300 3.44 -5.67 -10.66
N THR A 301 3.06 -6.07 -9.45
CA THR A 301 3.79 -7.10 -8.69
C THR A 301 2.92 -8.32 -8.40
N ARG A 302 3.58 -9.47 -8.23
CA ARG A 302 2.95 -10.78 -8.02
C ARG A 302 3.84 -11.61 -7.10
N ASP A 303 3.72 -11.37 -5.80
CA ASP A 303 4.40 -12.17 -4.79
C ASP A 303 3.49 -12.39 -3.57
N PRO A 304 3.54 -13.56 -2.89
CA PRO A 304 2.78 -13.75 -1.64
C PRO A 304 3.16 -12.81 -0.49
N ALA A 305 4.27 -12.08 -0.63
CA ALA A 305 4.69 -11.02 0.27
C ALA A 305 3.74 -9.82 0.29
N ARG A 306 4.11 -8.83 1.11
CA ARG A 306 3.41 -7.55 1.20
C ARG A 306 4.25 -6.49 0.50
N ASP A 307 3.81 -6.10 -0.67
CA ASP A 307 4.36 -4.96 -1.39
C ASP A 307 3.54 -3.71 -1.08
N GLY A 308 4.22 -2.60 -0.78
CA GLY A 308 3.54 -1.35 -0.47
C GLY A 308 4.34 -0.09 -0.74
N GLY A 309 3.65 1.05 -0.60
CA GLY A 309 4.24 2.39 -0.67
C GLY A 309 5.00 2.66 -1.97
N ALA A 310 4.38 2.35 -3.11
CA ALA A 310 4.99 2.55 -4.42
C ALA A 310 5.28 4.03 -4.71
N ALA A 311 6.40 4.31 -5.39
CA ALA A 311 6.77 5.64 -5.85
C ALA A 311 7.50 5.59 -7.20
N MET A 312 7.22 6.56 -8.08
CA MET A 312 7.80 6.62 -9.43
C MET A 312 9.15 7.34 -9.45
N GLY A 313 10.16 6.74 -10.09
CA GLY A 313 11.51 7.26 -10.28
C GLY A 313 11.74 8.09 -11.56
N THR A 314 12.70 9.03 -11.48
CA THR A 314 13.55 9.52 -12.59
C THR A 314 13.57 8.70 -13.87
N ASP A 315 13.96 7.47 -13.61
CA ASP A 315 14.53 6.48 -14.49
C ASP A 315 13.47 5.55 -15.10
N GLY A 316 12.18 5.82 -14.83
CA GLY A 316 11.08 4.97 -15.28
C GLY A 316 10.84 3.74 -14.40
N LYS A 317 11.54 3.62 -13.26
CA LYS A 317 11.29 2.56 -12.29
C LYS A 317 10.17 2.92 -11.32
N VAL A 318 9.51 1.88 -10.82
CA VAL A 318 8.67 1.97 -9.64
C VAL A 318 9.44 1.37 -8.47
N TYR A 319 9.66 2.17 -7.43
CA TYR A 319 10.23 1.72 -6.17
C TYR A 319 9.11 1.40 -5.19
N PHE A 320 9.27 0.37 -4.39
CA PHE A 320 8.31 -0.04 -3.37
C PHE A 320 9.03 -0.76 -2.24
N HIS A 321 8.38 -0.92 -1.10
CA HIS A 321 8.90 -1.76 -0.03
C HIS A 321 8.25 -3.13 -0.05
N SER A 322 9.00 -4.17 0.31
CA SER A 322 8.50 -5.53 0.33
C SER A 322 9.20 -6.41 1.36
N ASP A 323 8.44 -7.31 1.99
CA ASP A 323 8.94 -8.36 2.90
C ASP A 323 9.15 -9.72 2.20
N ARG A 324 9.29 -9.70 0.87
CA ARG A 324 9.74 -10.82 0.02
C ARG A 324 10.95 -11.54 0.60
N LYS A 325 10.97 -12.86 0.39
CA LYS A 325 12.13 -13.68 0.74
C LYS A 325 13.33 -13.28 -0.12
N ILE A 326 14.45 -13.00 0.55
CA ILE A 326 15.72 -12.69 -0.11
C ILE A 326 16.52 -13.98 -0.32
N SER A 327 16.96 -14.20 -1.55
CA SER A 327 17.77 -15.37 -1.96
C SER A 327 19.21 -15.31 -1.44
N SER A 328 19.96 -16.41 -1.55
CA SER A 328 21.40 -16.43 -1.25
C SER A 328 22.21 -15.54 -2.19
N GLU A 329 21.82 -15.49 -3.45
CA GLU A 329 22.46 -14.76 -4.52
C GLU A 329 22.35 -13.25 -4.25
N GLN A 330 21.13 -12.77 -3.97
CA GLN A 330 20.87 -11.38 -3.60
C GLN A 330 21.64 -10.97 -2.34
N ARG A 331 21.69 -11.83 -1.31
CA ARG A 331 22.52 -11.55 -0.13
C ARG A 331 24.00 -11.43 -0.49
N ALA A 332 24.51 -12.28 -1.37
CA ALA A 332 25.90 -12.25 -1.80
C ALA A 332 26.23 -10.98 -2.61
N GLU A 333 25.32 -10.53 -3.48
CA GLU A 333 25.42 -9.26 -4.22
C GLU A 333 25.55 -8.06 -3.28
N HIS A 334 24.80 -8.06 -2.18
CA HIS A 334 24.87 -7.06 -1.11
C HIS A 334 25.93 -7.36 -0.04
N GLN A 335 26.80 -8.36 -0.25
CA GLN A 335 27.90 -8.74 0.65
C GLN A 335 27.43 -9.12 2.08
N ILE A 336 26.19 -9.57 2.22
CA ILE A 336 25.58 -9.99 3.49
C ILE A 336 25.80 -11.50 3.72
N LYS A 337 26.58 -11.83 4.76
CA LYS A 337 26.85 -13.23 5.14
C LYS A 337 25.80 -13.84 6.07
N SER A 338 24.95 -13.02 6.69
CA SER A 338 23.91 -13.48 7.62
C SER A 338 22.81 -14.25 6.87
N HIS A 339 22.36 -15.37 7.43
CA HIS A 339 21.19 -16.10 6.93
C HIS A 339 19.86 -15.49 7.39
N SER A 340 19.89 -14.56 8.35
CA SER A 340 18.70 -13.89 8.89
C SER A 340 18.62 -12.47 8.33
N VAL A 341 17.96 -12.33 7.20
CA VAL A 341 17.45 -11.06 6.66
C VAL A 341 15.92 -11.17 6.64
N SER A 342 15.25 -10.24 7.30
CA SER A 342 13.81 -10.27 7.52
C SER A 342 13.29 -8.85 7.70
N GLY A 343 12.03 -8.64 7.36
CA GLY A 343 11.41 -7.33 7.37
C GLY A 343 11.28 -6.79 5.96
N PHE A 344 10.93 -5.51 5.87
CA PHE A 344 10.77 -4.84 4.59
C PHE A 344 12.11 -4.31 4.07
N HIS A 345 12.28 -4.37 2.76
CA HIS A 345 13.41 -3.79 2.04
C HIS A 345 12.89 -3.03 0.82
N ILE A 346 13.70 -2.16 0.22
CA ILE A 346 13.30 -1.46 -1.00
C ILE A 346 13.59 -2.33 -2.22
N TRP A 347 12.59 -2.46 -3.08
CA TRP A 347 12.64 -3.17 -4.35
C TRP A 347 12.26 -2.21 -5.49
N SER A 348 12.58 -2.61 -6.71
CA SER A 348 12.20 -1.86 -7.91
C SER A 348 11.75 -2.78 -9.05
N ILE A 349 10.84 -2.27 -9.88
CA ILE A 349 10.46 -2.85 -11.17
C ILE A 349 10.53 -1.78 -12.26
N ASP A 350 10.81 -2.19 -13.49
CA ASP A 350 10.67 -1.32 -14.65
C ASP A 350 9.18 -1.16 -14.98
N LEU A 351 8.68 0.06 -15.14
CA LEU A 351 7.27 0.23 -15.52
C LEU A 351 7.06 -0.31 -16.94
N PRO A 352 6.09 -1.22 -17.17
CA PRO A 352 5.86 -1.77 -18.49
C PRO A 352 5.57 -0.66 -19.51
N LYS A 353 6.42 -0.55 -20.53
CA LYS A 353 6.18 0.32 -21.69
C LYS A 353 4.85 -0.10 -22.29
N GLN A 354 3.95 0.87 -22.55
CA GLN A 354 2.73 0.57 -23.29
C GLN A 354 3.12 -0.04 -24.63
N ALA A 355 2.52 -1.17 -25.00
CA ALA A 355 2.45 -1.53 -26.40
C ALA A 355 1.67 -0.41 -27.09
N ASP A 356 2.25 0.21 -28.12
CA ASP A 356 1.50 1.14 -28.96
C ASP A 356 0.21 0.44 -29.41
N PRO A 357 -0.95 1.12 -29.38
CA PRO A 357 -2.14 0.54 -29.94
C PRO A 357 -1.83 0.18 -31.40
N VAL A 358 -1.94 -1.12 -31.71
CA VAL A 358 -1.81 -1.60 -33.09
C VAL A 358 -2.81 -0.80 -33.91
N ALA A 359 -2.29 0.03 -34.81
CA ALA A 359 -3.11 0.72 -35.79
C ALA A 359 -3.75 -0.36 -36.67
N ASN A 360 -5.04 -0.61 -36.46
CA ASN A 360 -5.87 -1.41 -37.36
C ASN A 360 -6.53 -0.51 -38.39
#